data_AF-A0A3D1TC44-F1
#
_entry.id   AF-A0A3D1TC44-F1
#
_cell.length_a   1.000
_cell.length_b   1.000
_cell.length_c   1.000
_cell.angle_alpha   90.00
_cell.angle_beta   90.00
_cell.angle_gamma   90.00
#
_symmetry.space_group_name_H-M   'P 1'
#
loop_
_entity.id
_entity.type
_entity.pdbx_description
1 polymer ?
#
loop_
_entity_poly.entity_id
_entity_poly.type
_entity_poly.pdbx_seq_one_letter_code
_entity_poly.pdbx_strand_id
1 'polypeptide(L)' 'ARYGIPVGQVLLTHADLRQRERHLNARNTLSYLLEAGAIPIINENDTVAVKEIKVGDN' A
#
# COMPACT_ATOMS: atom_id res chain seq x y z
N ALA A 1 -15.82 4.35 11.97
CA ALA A 1 -16.83 3.28 12.13
C ALA A 1 -18.22 3.62 11.56
N ARG A 2 -18.47 4.85 11.09
CA ARG A 2 -19.81 5.35 10.67
C ARG A 2 -20.56 4.51 9.62
N TYR A 3 -19.84 3.74 8.79
CA TYR A 3 -20.42 2.94 7.69
C TYR A 3 -20.26 1.42 7.88
N GLY A 4 -19.66 0.96 8.98
CA GLY A 4 -19.45 -0.48 9.24
C GLY A 4 -18.49 -1.20 8.29
N ILE A 5 -17.85 -0.48 7.36
CA ILE A 5 -16.92 -1.07 6.38
C ILE A 5 -15.53 -1.20 7.03
N PRO A 6 -14.93 -2.41 7.03
CA PRO A 6 -13.57 -2.59 7.51
C PRO A 6 -12.57 -1.87 6.59
N VAL A 7 -11.50 -1.32 7.17
CA VAL A 7 -10.44 -0.63 6.44
C VAL A 7 -9.10 -1.24 6.77
N GLY A 8 -8.21 -1.31 5.78
CA GLY A 8 -6.84 -1.81 5.96
C GLY A 8 -5.84 -0.79 5.45
N GLN A 9 -4.93 -0.31 6.30
CA GLN A 9 -3.89 0.61 5.86
C GLN A 9 -2.72 -0.16 5.25
N VAL A 10 -2.27 0.27 4.07
CA VAL A 10 -1.10 -0.27 3.38
C VAL A 10 -0.13 0.88 3.14
N LEU A 11 1.04 0.81 3.77
CA LEU A 11 2.11 1.78 3.58
C LEU A 11 3.17 1.18 2.66
N LEU A 12 3.45 1.84 1.54
CA LEU A 12 4.42 1.38 0.54
C LEU A 12 5.49 2.44 0.31
N THR A 13 6.69 2.02 -0.08
CA THR A 13 7.71 2.91 -0.64
C THR A 13 7.84 2.66 -2.14
N HIS A 14 8.40 3.62 -2.87
CA HIS A 14 8.78 3.45 -4.27
C HIS A 14 9.69 2.23 -4.51
N ALA A 15 10.54 1.88 -3.52
CA ALA A 15 11.42 0.73 -3.60
C ALA A 15 10.66 -0.61 -3.51
N ASP A 16 9.50 -0.63 -2.85
CA ASP A 16 8.65 -1.81 -2.73
C ASP A 16 8.02 -2.18 -4.09
N LEU A 17 7.73 -1.19 -4.92
CA LEU A 17 7.16 -1.40 -6.25
C LEU A 17 8.21 -1.79 -7.30
N ARG A 18 9.49 -1.46 -7.07
CA ARG A 18 10.59 -1.75 -8.00
C ARG A 18 11.18 -3.15 -7.85
N GLN A 19 10.96 -3.81 -6.70
CA GLN A 19 11.42 -5.19 -6.49
C GLN A 19 10.25 -6.17 -6.69
N ARG A 20 10.42 -7.14 -7.60
CA ARG A 20 9.36 -8.09 -8.01
C ARG A 20 8.68 -8.78 -6.83
N GLU A 21 9.43 -9.27 -5.85
CA GLU A 21 8.85 -9.94 -4.67
C GLU A 21 8.00 -8.98 -3.83
N ARG A 22 8.50 -7.77 -3.56
CA ARG A 22 7.78 -6.78 -2.76
C ARG A 22 6.52 -6.28 -3.47
N HIS A 23 6.58 -6.10 -4.79
CA HIS A 23 5.41 -5.82 -5.62
C HIS A 23 4.37 -6.95 -5.54
N LEU A 24 4.79 -8.21 -5.63
CA LEU A 24 3.88 -9.36 -5.49
C LEU A 24 3.26 -9.42 -4.09
N ASN A 25 4.03 -9.13 -3.04
CA ASN A 25 3.53 -9.08 -1.68
C ASN A 25 2.48 -7.99 -1.52
N ALA A 26 2.76 -6.75 -1.98
CA ALA A 26 1.80 -5.65 -1.94
C ALA A 26 0.51 -6.00 -2.70
N ARG A 27 0.62 -6.58 -3.90
CA ARG A 27 -0.54 -7.05 -4.68
C ARG A 27 -1.34 -8.09 -3.91
N ASN A 28 -0.70 -9.10 -3.34
CA ASN A 28 -1.39 -10.16 -2.61
C ASN A 28 -2.09 -9.62 -1.35
N THR A 29 -1.48 -8.67 -0.63
CA THR A 29 -2.12 -7.97 0.50
C THR A 29 -3.36 -7.21 0.06
N LEU A 30 -3.28 -6.45 -1.03
CA LEU A 30 -4.43 -5.71 -1.55
C LEU A 30 -5.56 -6.65 -2.01
N SER A 31 -5.24 -7.73 -2.72
CA SER A 31 -6.22 -8.74 -3.10
C SER A 31 -6.93 -9.33 -1.89
N TYR A 32 -6.17 -9.72 -0.85
CA TYR A 32 -6.74 -10.26 0.38
C TYR A 32 -7.66 -9.27 1.10
N LEU A 33 -7.27 -7.99 1.19
CA LEU A 33 -8.11 -6.95 1.80
C LEU A 33 -9.44 -6.80 1.07
N LEU A 34 -9.42 -6.80 -0.26
CA LEU A 34 -10.64 -6.71 -1.08
C LEU A 34 -11.50 -7.97 -0.94
N GLU A 35 -10.89 -9.16 -0.97
CA GLU A 35 -11.59 -10.44 -0.75
C GLU A 35 -12.24 -10.52 0.64
N ALA A 36 -11.60 -9.93 1.65
CA ALA A 36 -12.13 -9.81 3.01
C ALA A 36 -13.21 -8.72 3.16
N GLY A 37 -13.58 -8.02 2.09
CA GLY A 37 -14.57 -6.95 2.10
C GLY A 37 -14.08 -5.65 2.75
N ALA A 38 -12.77 -5.50 2.93
CA ALA A 38 -12.16 -4.29 3.46
C ALA A 38 -11.80 -3.30 2.35
N ILE A 39 -11.85 -2.00 2.67
CA ILE A 39 -11.35 -0.93 1.80
C ILE A 39 -9.87 -0.70 2.15
N PRO A 40 -8.93 -1.00 1.25
CA PRO A 40 -7.53 -0.65 1.46
C PRO A 40 -7.33 0.87 1.34
N ILE A 41 -6.58 1.45 2.29
CA ILE A 41 -6.12 2.84 2.25
C ILE A 41 -4.61 2.79 2.03
N ILE A 42 -4.18 3.16 0.83
CA ILE A 42 -2.78 3.10 0.42
C ILE A 42 -2.15 4.47 0.64
N ASN A 43 -0.97 4.51 1.25
CA ASN A 43 -0.18 5.73 1.39
C ASN A 43 1.32 5.45 1.29
N GLU A 44 2.12 6.49 1.09
CA GLU A 44 3.59 6.37 1.09
C GLU A 44 4.14 6.24 2.52
N ASN A 45 5.14 5.38 2.69
CA ASN A 45 5.87 5.25 3.96
C ASN A 45 7.02 6.25 4.04
N ASP A 46 6.71 7.52 4.32
CA ASP A 46 7.69 8.62 4.40
C ASP A 46 8.84 8.37 5.40
N THR A 47 8.63 7.53 6.41
CA THR A 47 9.64 7.19 7.42
C THR A 47 10.74 6.28 6.86
N VAL A 48 10.43 5.50 5.83
CA VAL A 48 11.34 4.49 5.22
C VAL A 48 11.68 4.84 3.77
N ALA A 49 10.90 5.70 3.12
CA ALA A 49 11.17 6.19 1.77
C ALA A 49 12.45 7.04 1.77
N VAL A 50 13.55 6.45 1.30
CA VAL A 50 14.79 7.18 1.01
C VAL A 50 14.49 8.16 -0.14
N LYS A 51 14.77 9.46 0.06
CA LYS A 51 14.43 10.58 -0.84
C LYS A 51 15.12 10.58 -2.22
N GLU A 52 15.48 9.43 -2.78
CA GLU A 52 16.34 9.40 -3.97
C GLU A 52 15.62 9.44 -5.31
N ILE A 53 14.30 9.26 -5.39
CA ILE A 53 13.58 9.45 -6.65
C ILE A 53 12.19 10.02 -6.34
N LYS A 54 12.09 11.35 -6.22
CA LYS A 54 10.81 12.03 -6.31
C LYS A 54 10.28 11.90 -7.75
N VAL A 55 9.33 11.00 -7.94
CA VAL A 55 8.30 11.19 -8.95
C VAL A 55 6.99 11.27 -8.18
N GLY A 56 6.69 12.47 -7.66
CA GLY A 56 5.32 12.83 -7.29
C GLY A 56 4.45 12.86 -8.55
N ASP A 57 3.15 12.60 -8.51
CA ASP A 57 2.21 12.90 -7.44
C ASP A 57 1.29 11.69 -7.16
N ASN A 58 1.00 11.43 -5.88
CA ASN A 58 -0.12 10.57 -5.46
C ASN A 58 -1.47 11.27 -5.67
#